data_AF-A0A119A651-F1
#
_entry.id   AF-A0A119A651-F1
#
_cell.length_a   1.000
_cell.length_b   1.000
_cell.length_c   1.000
_cell.angle_alpha   90.00
_cell.angle_beta   90.00
_cell.angle_gamma   90.00
#
_symmetry.space_group_name_H-M   'P 1'
#
loop_
_entity.id
_entity.type
_entity.pdbx_description
1 polymer ?
#
loop_
_entity_poly.entity_id
_entity_poly.type
_entity_poly.pdbx_seq_one_letter_code
_entity_poly.pdbx_strand_id
1 'polypeptide(L)'
;MRDEQFASVVLDWFDRHGRHDLPWQQGITPYRVWVSEIMLQQTQVSTVLNYFDRFMASLPTVQALAAAPEDEVLHLWTGLGYYTRARNLQKTAKIVVEHYAGEFPRDVEKLVELPGIGLSTAGAIASISMGLRAPILDGNVKRVLARYTAQEGYPGEPKVAKQLWATAERFTPHERVNAYTQAMMDMGATLCTRSKPSCLLCPLESGCEAHLLGLETRYPIPKPRKTIPQRRTLMPMLTNGEGAILLYRRPSTGLWGGLWSLPELDDLNDVEHLALQHSLKVGTQHPMPGLTHTFSHFQLAIEPWLIHVKEAGHHVAEADWLWYNLATPPRLGLAAPVKKLLKHAADLLNAGESS
;
A
#
# COMPACT_ATOMS: atom_id res chain seq x y z
N MET A 1 16.10 32.09 7.99
CA MET A 1 16.38 32.00 6.54
C MET A 1 15.22 32.64 5.77
N ARG A 2 15.47 33.38 4.68
CA ARG A 2 14.39 33.92 3.83
C ARG A 2 13.77 32.82 2.96
N ASP A 3 12.52 32.98 2.53
CA ASP A 3 11.80 31.94 1.76
C ASP A 3 12.50 31.59 0.45
N GLU A 4 13.00 32.60 -0.27
CA GLU A 4 13.76 32.42 -1.51
C GLU A 4 15.05 31.60 -1.30
N GLN A 5 15.64 31.68 -0.10
CA GLN A 5 16.84 30.92 0.24
C GLN A 5 16.51 29.45 0.54
N PHE A 6 15.31 29.15 1.05
CA PHE A 6 14.90 27.79 1.38
C PHE A 6 14.99 26.85 0.18
N ALA A 7 14.34 27.22 -0.93
CA ALA A 7 14.34 26.38 -2.12
C ALA A 7 15.75 26.23 -2.71
N SER A 8 16.54 27.30 -2.74
CA SER A 8 17.92 27.27 -3.24
C SER A 8 18.78 26.28 -2.47
N VAL A 9 18.78 26.32 -1.13
CA VAL A 9 19.64 25.41 -0.34
C VAL A 9 19.19 23.95 -0.42
N VAL A 10 17.88 23.71 -0.59
CA VAL A 10 17.32 22.37 -0.82
C VAL A 10 17.77 21.83 -2.17
N LEU A 11 17.72 22.65 -3.22
CA LEU A 11 18.15 22.28 -4.56
C LEU A 11 19.67 22.05 -4.62
N ASP A 12 20.47 22.93 -4.01
CA ASP A 12 21.93 22.79 -3.95
C ASP A 12 22.36 21.49 -3.24
N TRP A 13 21.63 21.12 -2.18
CA TRP A 13 21.84 19.84 -1.51
C TRP A 13 21.46 18.66 -2.40
N PHE A 14 20.32 18.74 -3.09
CA PHE A 14 19.84 17.67 -3.97
C PHE A 14 20.79 17.40 -5.14
N ASP A 15 21.39 18.44 -5.71
CA ASP A 15 22.37 18.32 -6.79
C ASP A 15 23.63 17.56 -6.36
N ARG A 16 23.98 17.60 -5.06
CA ARG A 16 25.20 16.95 -4.52
C ARG A 16 24.94 15.61 -3.84
N HIS A 17 23.78 15.46 -3.22
CA HIS A 17 23.48 14.38 -2.27
C HIS A 17 22.13 13.70 -2.50
N GLY A 18 21.30 14.23 -3.40
CA GLY A 18 20.03 13.64 -3.78
C GLY A 18 20.22 12.25 -4.39
N ARG A 19 19.20 11.41 -4.29
CA ARG A 19 19.17 10.13 -5.00
C ARG A 19 18.71 10.40 -6.43
N HIS A 20 19.49 9.91 -7.37
CA HIS A 20 19.25 10.04 -8.81
C HIS A 20 19.18 8.67 -9.52
N ASP A 21 19.37 7.58 -8.77
CA ASP A 21 19.52 6.22 -9.26
C ASP A 21 18.24 5.38 -9.15
N LEU A 22 17.14 5.95 -8.63
CA LEU A 22 15.91 5.19 -8.44
C LEU A 22 15.24 4.88 -9.80
N PRO A 23 14.72 3.65 -10.01
CA PRO A 23 14.16 3.26 -11.31
C PRO A 23 13.09 4.21 -11.86
N TRP A 24 12.22 4.74 -11.00
CA TRP A 24 11.15 5.67 -11.38
C TRP A 24 11.62 7.11 -11.62
N GLN A 25 12.86 7.46 -11.27
CA GLN A 25 13.50 8.72 -11.68
C GLN A 25 14.12 8.61 -13.07
N GLN A 26 14.27 7.39 -13.61
CA GLN A 26 14.78 7.12 -14.95
C GLN A 26 13.63 7.04 -15.96
N GLY A 27 13.80 7.68 -17.11
CA GLY A 27 12.79 7.71 -18.18
C GLY A 27 11.45 8.26 -17.67
N ILE A 28 11.46 9.44 -17.06
CA ILE A 28 10.30 10.02 -16.37
C ILE A 28 9.10 10.15 -17.32
N THR A 29 7.99 9.53 -16.93
CA THR A 29 6.67 9.72 -17.55
C THR A 29 5.61 9.81 -16.46
N PRO A 30 4.45 10.45 -16.71
CA PRO A 30 3.36 10.48 -15.74
C PRO A 30 2.95 9.09 -15.25
N TYR A 31 2.92 8.10 -16.15
CA TYR A 31 2.60 6.72 -15.81
C TYR A 31 3.59 6.12 -14.81
N ARG A 32 4.90 6.24 -15.08
CA ARG A 32 5.95 5.67 -14.21
C ARG A 32 5.96 6.32 -12.84
N VAL A 33 5.89 7.66 -12.78
CA VAL A 33 5.84 8.42 -11.53
C VAL A 33 4.60 8.05 -10.74
N TRP A 34 3.43 7.99 -11.39
CA TRP A 34 2.20 7.62 -10.71
C TRP A 34 2.25 6.22 -10.11
N VAL A 35 2.72 5.21 -10.87
CA VAL A 35 2.82 3.83 -10.35
C VAL A 35 3.78 3.77 -9.16
N SER A 36 4.95 4.42 -9.22
CA SER A 36 5.87 4.45 -8.09
C SER A 36 5.28 5.15 -6.88
N GLU A 37 4.59 6.28 -7.07
CA GLU A 37 3.95 7.02 -5.98
C GLU A 37 2.88 6.18 -5.28
N ILE A 38 2.04 5.47 -6.04
CA ILE A 38 1.04 4.56 -5.45
C ILE A 38 1.72 3.40 -4.71
N MET A 39 2.79 2.81 -5.26
CA MET A 39 3.54 1.75 -4.58
C MET A 39 4.19 2.23 -3.28
N LEU A 40 4.75 3.45 -3.25
CA LEU A 40 5.45 4.04 -2.10
C LEU A 40 4.51 4.48 -0.97
N GLN A 41 3.19 4.53 -1.20
CA GLN A 41 2.23 4.78 -0.12
C GLN A 41 2.36 3.71 0.97
N GLN A 42 2.80 4.13 2.17
CA GLN A 42 2.96 3.24 3.33
C GLN A 42 3.86 2.01 3.06
N THR A 43 4.77 2.08 2.08
CA THR A 43 5.68 1.00 1.71
C THR A 43 7.11 1.55 1.61
N GLN A 44 8.10 0.79 2.07
CA GLN A 44 9.50 1.24 2.03
C GLN A 44 10.07 1.18 0.61
N VAL A 45 10.97 2.12 0.29
CA VAL A 45 11.66 2.18 -1.02
C VAL A 45 12.33 0.85 -1.37
N SER A 46 13.06 0.25 -0.43
CA SER A 46 13.73 -1.05 -0.62
C SER A 46 12.78 -2.18 -1.00
N THR A 47 11.56 -2.16 -0.46
CA THR A 47 10.50 -3.12 -0.85
C THR A 47 10.02 -2.83 -2.27
N VAL A 48 9.80 -1.56 -2.62
CA VAL A 48 9.22 -1.18 -3.91
C VAL A 48 10.13 -1.46 -5.09
N LEU A 49 11.46 -1.35 -4.95
CA LEU A 49 12.43 -1.53 -6.05
C LEU A 49 12.12 -2.77 -6.92
N ASN A 50 12.05 -3.96 -6.29
CA ASN A 50 11.81 -5.22 -7.01
C ASN A 50 10.41 -5.32 -7.63
N TYR A 51 9.42 -4.65 -7.05
CA TYR A 51 8.05 -4.68 -7.55
C TYR A 51 7.86 -3.74 -8.72
N PHE A 52 8.45 -2.54 -8.64
CA PHE A 52 8.34 -1.55 -9.70
C PHE A 52 8.91 -2.08 -11.01
N ASP A 53 10.10 -2.68 -10.98
CA ASP A 53 10.74 -3.21 -12.20
C ASP A 53 9.92 -4.35 -12.83
N ARG A 54 9.45 -5.30 -12.01
CA ARG A 54 8.58 -6.39 -12.48
C ARG A 54 7.26 -5.88 -13.05
N PHE A 55 6.67 -4.88 -12.41
CA PHE A 55 5.41 -4.28 -12.85
C PHE A 55 5.60 -3.53 -14.17
N MET A 56 6.63 -2.71 -14.29
CA MET A 56 6.96 -1.98 -15.52
C MET A 56 7.33 -2.92 -16.67
N ALA A 57 7.97 -4.07 -16.40
CA ALA A 57 8.27 -5.05 -17.43
C ALA A 57 7.02 -5.74 -17.98
N SER A 58 6.03 -6.03 -17.11
CA SER A 58 4.78 -6.73 -17.50
C SER A 58 3.74 -5.77 -18.08
N LEU A 59 3.62 -4.58 -17.47
CA LEU A 59 2.64 -3.55 -17.79
C LEU A 59 3.40 -2.23 -18.06
N PRO A 60 4.04 -2.08 -19.23
CA PRO A 60 4.94 -0.96 -19.49
C PRO A 60 4.25 0.38 -19.74
N THR A 61 2.93 0.36 -20.01
CA THR A 61 2.15 1.56 -20.35
C THR A 61 0.81 1.58 -19.61
N VAL A 62 0.19 2.77 -19.56
CA VAL A 62 -1.15 2.92 -18.98
C VAL A 62 -2.20 2.10 -19.74
N GLN A 63 -2.04 1.95 -21.06
CA GLN A 63 -2.88 1.10 -21.91
C GLN A 63 -2.74 -0.38 -21.54
N ALA A 64 -1.50 -0.86 -21.35
CA ALA A 64 -1.26 -2.24 -20.92
C ALA A 64 -1.91 -2.52 -19.56
N LEU A 65 -1.77 -1.60 -18.60
CA LEU A 65 -2.43 -1.72 -17.29
C LEU A 65 -3.96 -1.68 -17.39
N ALA A 66 -4.52 -0.83 -18.24
CA ALA A 66 -5.97 -0.73 -18.43
C ALA A 66 -6.56 -2.01 -19.03
N ALA A 67 -5.87 -2.62 -19.99
CA ALA A 67 -6.29 -3.82 -20.71
C ALA A 67 -6.04 -5.14 -19.96
N ALA A 68 -5.10 -5.16 -19.00
CA ALA A 68 -4.74 -6.37 -18.28
C ALA A 68 -5.94 -6.96 -17.49
N PRO A 69 -6.04 -8.30 -17.36
CA PRO A 69 -6.96 -8.94 -16.42
C PRO A 69 -6.71 -8.48 -14.98
N GLU A 70 -7.77 -8.30 -14.19
CA GLU A 70 -7.65 -7.86 -12.78
C GLU A 70 -6.74 -8.77 -11.95
N ASP A 71 -6.87 -10.09 -12.12
CA ASP A 71 -6.05 -11.07 -11.39
C ASP A 71 -4.55 -10.97 -11.71
N GLU A 72 -4.20 -10.58 -12.94
CA GLU A 72 -2.79 -10.34 -13.30
C GLU A 72 -2.23 -9.12 -12.55
N VAL A 73 -3.00 -8.02 -12.49
CA VAL A 73 -2.62 -6.82 -11.74
C VAL A 73 -2.48 -7.12 -10.24
N LEU A 74 -3.44 -7.86 -9.67
CA LEU A 74 -3.39 -8.27 -8.26
C LEU A 74 -2.23 -9.22 -7.97
N HIS A 75 -1.90 -10.12 -8.92
CA HIS A 75 -0.75 -11.01 -8.81
C HIS A 75 0.56 -10.22 -8.79
N LEU A 76 0.76 -9.26 -9.70
CA LEU A 76 1.93 -8.38 -9.72
C LEU A 76 2.04 -7.53 -8.45
N TRP A 77 0.91 -7.21 -7.80
CA TRP A 77 0.86 -6.47 -6.53
C TRP A 77 1.02 -7.33 -5.28
N THR A 78 0.99 -8.66 -5.42
CA THR A 78 0.94 -9.59 -4.29
C THR A 78 2.18 -9.45 -3.41
N GLY A 79 1.97 -9.05 -2.16
CA GLY A 79 3.04 -8.81 -1.17
C GLY A 79 3.29 -7.34 -0.84
N LEU A 80 2.82 -6.39 -1.65
CA LEU A 80 2.89 -4.94 -1.33
C LEU A 80 1.83 -4.49 -0.30
N GLY A 81 0.78 -5.30 -0.11
CA GLY A 81 -0.34 -4.94 0.76
C GLY A 81 -1.21 -3.79 0.23
N TYR A 82 -2.28 -3.47 0.96
CA TYR A 82 -3.27 -2.43 0.59
C TYR A 82 -3.76 -2.57 -0.87
N TYR A 83 -4.34 -3.73 -1.21
CA TYR A 83 -4.75 -4.07 -2.58
C TYR A 83 -5.81 -3.16 -3.20
N THR A 84 -6.48 -2.34 -2.39
CA THR A 84 -7.31 -1.23 -2.90
C THR A 84 -6.50 -0.26 -3.75
N ARG A 85 -5.19 -0.10 -3.48
CA ARG A 85 -4.27 0.66 -4.33
C ARG A 85 -4.16 0.08 -5.73
N ALA A 86 -3.93 -1.23 -5.86
CA ALA A 86 -3.82 -1.90 -7.15
C ALA A 86 -5.13 -1.77 -7.98
N ARG A 87 -6.28 -1.95 -7.32
CA ARG A 87 -7.57 -1.81 -7.99
C ARG A 87 -7.86 -0.38 -8.42
N ASN A 88 -7.60 0.60 -7.55
CA ASN A 88 -7.74 2.01 -7.90
C ASN A 88 -6.75 2.39 -9.01
N LEU A 89 -5.53 1.84 -8.99
CA LEU A 89 -4.54 2.01 -10.04
C LEU A 89 -5.12 1.54 -11.38
N GLN A 90 -5.61 0.31 -11.46
CA GLN A 90 -6.20 -0.21 -12.70
C GLN A 90 -7.46 0.57 -13.14
N LYS A 91 -8.34 0.93 -12.21
CA LYS A 91 -9.54 1.74 -12.49
C LYS A 91 -9.16 3.09 -13.08
N THR A 92 -8.17 3.76 -12.50
CA THR A 92 -7.64 5.02 -13.00
C THR A 92 -6.98 4.85 -14.38
N ALA A 93 -6.25 3.76 -14.62
CA ALA A 93 -5.68 3.49 -15.94
C ALA A 93 -6.78 3.40 -17.02
N LYS A 94 -7.89 2.71 -16.73
CA LYS A 94 -9.06 2.64 -17.62
C LYS A 94 -9.64 4.03 -17.90
N ILE A 95 -9.87 4.83 -16.86
CA ILE A 95 -10.37 6.21 -17.01
C ILE A 95 -9.41 7.07 -17.86
N VAL A 96 -8.10 6.95 -17.64
CA VAL A 96 -7.09 7.71 -18.42
C VAL A 96 -7.12 7.31 -19.89
N VAL A 97 -7.26 6.03 -20.20
CA VAL A 97 -7.39 5.56 -21.59
C VAL A 97 -8.69 6.03 -22.22
N GLU A 98 -9.82 5.86 -21.53
CA GLU A 98 -11.16 6.14 -22.06
C GLU A 98 -11.45 7.65 -22.20
N HIS A 99 -11.10 8.45 -21.20
CA HIS A 99 -11.49 9.86 -21.13
C HIS A 99 -10.35 10.83 -21.48
N TYR A 100 -9.10 10.39 -21.43
CA TYR A 100 -7.93 11.23 -21.67
C TYR A 100 -6.99 10.66 -22.74
N ALA A 101 -7.47 9.74 -23.58
CA ALA A 101 -6.74 9.14 -24.71
C ALA A 101 -5.38 8.52 -24.31
N GLY A 102 -5.25 8.05 -23.07
CA GLY A 102 -4.01 7.45 -22.56
C GLY A 102 -2.97 8.44 -22.05
N GLU A 103 -3.30 9.73 -21.97
CA GLU A 103 -2.44 10.77 -21.40
C GLU A 103 -2.99 11.26 -20.06
N PHE A 104 -2.15 11.40 -19.04
CA PHE A 104 -2.59 11.94 -17.77
C PHE A 104 -2.93 13.43 -17.91
N PRO A 105 -4.04 13.92 -17.31
CA PRO A 105 -4.39 15.33 -17.38
C PRO A 105 -3.29 16.19 -16.76
N ARG A 106 -2.89 17.26 -17.45
CA ARG A 106 -1.90 18.24 -16.98
C ARG A 106 -2.51 19.27 -16.03
N ASP A 107 -3.23 18.79 -15.03
CA ASP A 107 -4.02 19.60 -14.11
C ASP A 107 -4.18 18.87 -12.77
N VAL A 108 -3.83 19.53 -11.66
CA VAL A 108 -3.85 18.91 -10.32
C VAL A 108 -5.27 18.57 -9.87
N GLU A 109 -6.25 19.41 -10.18
CA GLU A 109 -7.64 19.21 -9.78
C GLU A 109 -8.20 17.97 -10.48
N LYS A 110 -7.98 17.85 -11.79
CA LYS A 110 -8.37 16.66 -12.57
C LYS A 110 -7.65 15.39 -12.13
N LEU A 111 -6.37 15.49 -11.74
CA LEU A 111 -5.63 14.35 -11.20
C LEU A 111 -6.23 13.86 -9.88
N VAL A 112 -6.69 14.76 -9.01
CA VAL A 112 -7.31 14.40 -7.72
C VAL A 112 -8.66 13.68 -7.88
N GLU A 113 -9.37 13.91 -8.97
CA GLU A 113 -10.62 13.21 -9.27
C GLU A 113 -10.40 11.72 -9.61
N LEU A 114 -9.18 11.34 -9.98
CA LEU A 114 -8.85 9.96 -10.35
C LEU A 114 -8.77 9.04 -9.11
N PRO A 115 -9.37 7.84 -9.15
CA PRO A 115 -9.34 6.89 -8.04
C PRO A 115 -7.93 6.62 -7.47
N GLY A 116 -7.78 6.80 -6.17
CA GLY A 116 -6.52 6.52 -5.45
C GLY A 116 -5.47 7.63 -5.55
N ILE A 117 -5.75 8.72 -6.26
CA ILE A 117 -4.87 9.89 -6.34
C ILE A 117 -5.37 10.96 -5.36
N GLY A 118 -4.67 11.14 -4.25
CA GLY A 118 -4.90 12.27 -3.34
C GLY A 118 -4.10 13.52 -3.76
N LEU A 119 -4.38 14.66 -3.14
CA LEU A 119 -3.74 15.95 -3.47
C LEU A 119 -2.21 15.90 -3.53
N SER A 120 -1.55 15.24 -2.56
CA SER A 120 -0.09 15.12 -2.58
C SER A 120 0.43 14.23 -3.71
N THR A 121 -0.31 13.17 -4.09
CA THR A 121 0.07 12.29 -5.19
C THR A 121 -0.15 13.01 -6.53
N ALA A 122 -1.25 13.75 -6.68
CA ALA A 122 -1.47 14.62 -7.83
C ALA A 122 -0.34 15.65 -8.00
N GLY A 123 0.06 16.30 -6.90
CA GLY A 123 1.19 17.24 -6.90
C GLY A 123 2.52 16.57 -7.29
N ALA A 124 2.78 15.34 -6.82
CA ALA A 124 3.98 14.60 -7.18
C ALA A 124 4.00 14.25 -8.67
N ILE A 125 2.89 13.74 -9.22
CA ILE A 125 2.77 13.44 -10.66
C ILE A 125 2.96 14.71 -11.48
N ALA A 126 2.21 15.76 -11.18
CA ALA A 126 2.23 17.02 -11.91
C ALA A 126 3.61 17.70 -11.88
N SER A 127 4.25 17.77 -10.71
CA SER A 127 5.56 18.43 -10.60
C SER A 127 6.69 17.59 -11.20
N ILE A 128 6.80 16.31 -10.86
CA ILE A 128 7.94 15.48 -11.27
C ILE A 128 7.90 15.18 -12.77
N SER A 129 6.72 14.82 -13.30
CA SER A 129 6.60 14.34 -14.68
C SER A 129 6.17 15.40 -15.69
N MET A 130 5.52 16.49 -15.26
CA MET A 130 4.97 17.50 -16.17
C MET A 130 5.57 18.89 -15.96
N GLY A 131 6.45 19.06 -14.97
CA GLY A 131 7.10 20.33 -14.64
C GLY A 131 6.15 21.39 -14.08
N LEU A 132 4.95 21.00 -13.63
CA LEU A 132 3.95 21.93 -13.11
C LEU A 132 4.29 22.33 -11.68
N ARG A 133 4.09 23.60 -11.34
CA ARG A 133 4.22 24.07 -9.97
C ARG A 133 3.07 23.53 -9.12
N ALA A 134 3.32 22.42 -8.42
CA ALA A 134 2.34 21.78 -7.55
C ALA A 134 3.02 21.29 -6.26
N PRO A 135 2.65 21.83 -5.08
CA PRO A 135 3.23 21.39 -3.81
C PRO A 135 2.83 19.95 -3.48
N ILE A 136 3.65 19.30 -2.65
CA ILE A 136 3.35 17.99 -2.07
C ILE A 136 3.39 18.06 -0.55
N LEU A 137 2.71 17.12 0.11
CA LEU A 137 2.69 17.01 1.57
C LEU A 137 2.54 15.54 2.00
N ASP A 138 3.43 14.70 1.46
CA ASP A 138 3.55 13.29 1.84
C ASP A 138 4.08 13.16 3.29
N GLY A 139 4.26 11.93 3.78
CA GLY A 139 4.77 11.71 5.13
C GLY A 139 6.16 12.31 5.40
N ASN A 140 7.00 12.40 4.36
CA ASN A 140 8.36 12.94 4.45
C ASN A 140 8.36 14.46 4.49
N VAL A 141 7.76 15.10 3.49
CA VAL A 141 7.66 16.56 3.38
C VAL A 141 6.90 17.14 4.57
N LYS A 142 5.81 16.50 4.99
CA LYS A 142 5.07 16.89 6.20
C LYS A 142 5.95 16.94 7.44
N ARG A 143 6.86 15.99 7.61
CA ARG A 143 7.78 15.95 8.76
C ARG A 143 8.84 17.03 8.65
N VAL A 144 9.43 17.22 7.47
CA VAL A 144 10.42 18.29 7.22
C VAL A 144 9.80 19.65 7.53
N LEU A 145 8.65 19.97 6.94
CA LEU A 145 8.00 21.26 7.11
C LEU A 145 7.47 21.46 8.53
N ALA A 146 6.86 20.44 9.16
CA ALA A 146 6.40 20.56 10.53
C ALA A 146 7.54 20.82 11.52
N ARG A 147 8.74 20.27 11.28
CA ARG A 147 9.93 20.58 12.09
C ARG A 147 10.48 21.95 11.76
N TYR A 148 10.59 22.29 10.48
CA TYR A 148 11.14 23.55 10.03
C TYR A 148 10.39 24.76 10.62
N THR A 149 9.06 24.67 10.73
CA THR A 149 8.21 25.75 11.30
C THR A 149 7.68 25.44 12.70
N ALA A 150 8.28 24.47 13.42
CA ALA A 150 7.83 24.00 14.73
C ALA A 150 6.30 23.89 14.88
N GLN A 151 5.64 23.29 13.87
CA GLN A 151 4.19 23.32 13.71
C GLN A 151 3.49 22.59 14.86
N GLU A 152 2.79 23.35 15.70
CA GLU A 152 1.95 22.82 16.76
C GLU A 152 0.67 22.15 16.21
N GLY A 153 0.18 21.18 16.97
CA GLY A 153 -1.02 20.38 16.67
C GLY A 153 -0.76 19.14 15.82
N TYR A 154 -1.70 18.19 15.87
CA TYR A 154 -1.63 16.95 15.11
C TYR A 154 -1.94 17.23 13.62
N PRO A 155 -1.06 16.85 12.66
CA PRO A 155 -1.28 17.15 11.23
C PRO A 155 -2.52 16.51 10.58
N GLY A 156 -3.23 15.63 11.27
CA GLY A 156 -4.53 15.12 10.79
C GLY A 156 -5.71 16.00 11.18
N GLU A 157 -5.51 17.04 11.99
CA GLU A 157 -6.54 18.05 12.26
C GLU A 157 -6.67 19.00 11.06
N PRO A 158 -7.89 19.34 10.60
CA PRO A 158 -8.09 20.16 9.41
C PRO A 158 -7.35 21.51 9.45
N LYS A 159 -7.33 22.16 10.61
CA LYS A 159 -6.64 23.45 10.80
C LYS A 159 -5.12 23.31 10.60
N VAL A 160 -4.51 22.31 11.22
CA VAL A 160 -3.06 22.05 11.15
C VAL A 160 -2.68 21.59 9.74
N ALA A 161 -3.49 20.73 9.13
CA ALA A 161 -3.28 20.29 7.75
C ALA A 161 -3.30 21.49 6.77
N LYS A 162 -4.25 22.42 6.92
CA LYS A 162 -4.32 23.63 6.09
C LYS A 162 -3.08 24.52 6.25
N GLN A 163 -2.57 24.68 7.47
CA GLN A 163 -1.35 25.44 7.74
C GLN A 163 -0.13 24.79 7.06
N LEU A 164 0.03 23.47 7.18
CA LEU A 164 1.14 22.76 6.52
C LEU A 164 1.07 22.81 5.00
N TRP A 165 -0.13 22.76 4.41
CA TRP A 165 -0.30 22.97 2.97
C TRP A 165 0.07 24.38 2.53
N ALA A 166 -0.31 25.41 3.30
CA ALA A 166 0.11 26.78 3.03
C ALA A 166 1.64 26.93 3.14
N THR A 167 2.28 26.26 4.10
CA THR A 167 3.74 26.20 4.22
C THR A 167 4.39 25.51 3.02
N ALA A 168 3.83 24.39 2.55
CA ALA A 168 4.32 23.69 1.37
C ALA A 168 4.20 24.56 0.11
N GLU A 169 3.07 25.23 -0.07
CA GLU A 169 2.83 26.17 -1.16
C GLU A 169 3.84 27.33 -1.13
N ARG A 170 4.07 27.93 0.05
CA ARG A 170 5.00 29.05 0.26
C ARG A 170 6.44 28.69 -0.14
N PHE A 171 6.92 27.50 0.21
CA PHE A 171 8.30 27.10 -0.06
C PHE A 171 8.52 26.42 -1.42
N THR A 172 7.44 26.06 -2.13
CA THR A 172 7.56 25.47 -3.46
C THR A 172 8.02 26.54 -4.47
N PRO A 173 9.19 26.36 -5.12
CA PRO A 173 9.72 27.36 -6.05
C PRO A 173 8.91 27.42 -7.35
N HIS A 174 9.18 28.44 -8.17
CA HIS A 174 8.61 28.54 -9.52
C HIS A 174 9.43 27.80 -10.57
N GLU A 175 10.73 27.64 -10.34
CA GLU A 175 11.66 26.94 -11.23
C GLU A 175 12.16 25.66 -10.57
N ARG A 176 12.60 24.70 -11.40
CA ARG A 176 13.13 23.40 -10.94
C ARG A 176 12.19 22.66 -9.97
N VAL A 177 10.88 22.82 -10.13
CA VAL A 177 9.86 22.25 -9.22
C VAL A 177 9.99 20.74 -9.12
N ASN A 178 10.23 20.05 -10.24
CA ASN A 178 10.48 18.61 -10.29
C ASN A 178 11.63 18.19 -9.35
N ALA A 179 12.77 18.88 -9.42
CA ALA A 179 13.92 18.61 -8.58
C ALA A 179 13.64 18.97 -7.12
N TYR A 180 12.96 20.09 -6.85
CA TYR A 180 12.59 20.49 -5.49
C TYR A 180 11.65 19.49 -4.83
N THR A 181 10.61 19.02 -5.53
CA THR A 181 9.68 18.00 -5.04
C THR A 181 10.45 16.73 -4.64
N GLN A 182 11.35 16.26 -5.51
CA GLN A 182 12.18 15.09 -5.22
C GLN A 182 13.12 15.32 -4.04
N ALA A 183 13.76 16.49 -3.99
CA ALA A 183 14.65 16.90 -2.92
C ALA A 183 13.96 16.88 -1.55
N MET A 184 12.75 17.44 -1.46
CA MET A 184 12.00 17.48 -0.20
C MET A 184 11.63 16.07 0.29
N MET A 185 11.27 15.15 -0.61
CA MET A 185 11.03 13.75 -0.26
C MET A 185 12.32 13.06 0.21
N ASP A 186 13.42 13.25 -0.51
CA ASP A 186 14.73 12.67 -0.22
C ASP A 186 15.30 13.16 1.11
N MET A 187 15.21 14.46 1.38
CA MET A 187 15.60 15.04 2.66
C MET A 187 14.83 14.43 3.81
N GLY A 188 13.51 14.26 3.68
CA GLY A 188 12.72 13.59 4.71
C GLY A 188 13.13 12.13 4.88
N ALA A 189 13.40 11.42 3.78
CA ALA A 189 13.77 10.01 3.81
C ALA A 189 15.17 9.74 4.39
N THR A 190 16.14 10.63 4.16
CA THR A 190 17.57 10.37 4.41
C THR A 190 18.17 11.22 5.53
N LEU A 191 17.75 12.48 5.69
CA LEU A 191 18.30 13.41 6.69
C LEU A 191 17.33 13.63 7.85
N CYS A 192 16.16 14.16 7.55
CA CYS A 192 15.16 14.53 8.54
C CYS A 192 14.31 13.31 8.92
N THR A 193 14.96 12.24 9.37
CA THR A 193 14.31 10.96 9.67
C THR A 193 13.47 11.00 10.96
N ARG A 194 12.61 10.00 11.17
CA ARG A 194 11.62 10.00 12.25
C ARG A 194 12.25 10.10 13.65
N SER A 195 13.26 9.30 13.95
CA SER A 195 13.79 9.13 15.32
C SER A 195 15.16 9.74 15.55
N LYS A 196 16.02 9.76 14.53
CA LYS A 196 17.41 10.25 14.63
C LYS A 196 17.72 11.14 13.43
N PRO A 197 17.15 12.36 13.35
CA PRO A 197 17.44 13.26 12.25
C PRO A 197 18.91 13.70 12.29
N SER A 198 19.54 13.73 11.13
CA SER A 198 20.93 14.17 10.96
C SER A 198 21.00 15.70 10.83
N CYS A 199 20.55 16.42 11.87
CA CYS A 199 20.40 17.88 11.83
C CYS A 199 21.68 18.61 11.46
N LEU A 200 22.84 18.17 11.96
CA LEU A 200 24.15 18.77 11.66
C LEU A 200 24.56 18.66 10.17
N LEU A 201 23.94 17.76 9.41
CA LEU A 201 24.16 17.59 7.97
C LEU A 201 23.02 18.20 7.14
N CYS A 202 22.01 18.78 7.80
CA CYS A 202 20.81 19.28 7.14
C CYS A 202 21.07 20.68 6.56
N PRO A 203 20.82 20.94 5.26
CA PRO A 203 21.00 22.28 4.68
C PRO A 203 20.03 23.32 5.27
N LEU A 204 18.98 22.88 5.95
CA LEU A 204 17.98 23.74 6.58
C LEU A 204 18.24 23.99 8.07
N GLU A 205 19.33 23.46 8.63
CA GLU A 205 19.67 23.49 10.06
C GLU A 205 19.51 24.89 10.67
N SER A 206 20.17 25.91 10.10
CA SER A 206 20.18 27.28 10.61
C SER A 206 18.81 27.98 10.58
N GLY A 207 17.85 27.44 9.83
CA GLY A 207 16.49 27.98 9.70
C GLY A 207 15.41 27.13 10.37
N CYS A 208 15.76 25.94 10.88
CA CYS A 208 14.79 24.98 11.41
C CYS A 208 14.40 25.33 12.85
N GLU A 209 13.18 25.79 13.05
CA GLU A 209 12.68 26.20 14.38
C GLU A 209 12.71 25.05 15.39
N ALA A 210 12.32 23.84 15.00
CA ALA A 210 12.40 22.69 15.90
C ALA A 210 13.85 22.35 16.30
N HIS A 211 14.84 22.59 15.42
CA HIS A 211 16.25 22.37 15.77
C HIS A 211 16.75 23.43 16.75
N LEU A 212 16.44 24.70 16.49
CA LEU A 212 16.79 25.81 17.38
C LEU A 212 16.19 25.66 18.79
N LEU A 213 15.05 24.98 18.90
CA LEU A 213 14.39 24.65 20.17
C LEU A 213 14.85 23.31 20.79
N GLY A 214 15.60 22.47 20.06
CA GLY A 214 15.95 21.11 20.49
C GLY A 214 14.74 20.16 20.60
N LEU A 215 13.72 20.36 19.76
CA LEU A 215 12.43 19.66 19.79
C LEU A 215 12.12 18.88 18.50
N GLU A 216 13.11 18.47 17.72
CA GLU A 216 12.90 17.84 16.40
C GLU A 216 12.07 16.57 16.49
N THR A 217 12.24 15.78 17.55
CA THR A 217 11.50 14.53 17.75
C THR A 217 10.06 14.75 18.23
N ARG A 218 9.71 15.95 18.69
CA ARG A 218 8.34 16.35 19.04
C ARG A 218 7.47 16.51 17.80
N TYR A 219 8.05 16.98 16.69
CA TYR A 219 7.33 17.30 15.46
C TYR A 219 7.51 16.23 14.37
N PRO A 220 6.45 15.89 13.61
CA PRO A 220 5.07 16.33 13.81
C PRO A 220 4.44 15.70 15.07
N ILE A 221 3.53 16.43 15.71
CA ILE A 221 2.81 15.91 16.88
C ILE A 221 2.01 14.67 16.48
N PRO A 222 2.15 13.54 17.19
CA PRO A 222 1.48 12.30 16.83
C PRO A 222 -0.04 12.39 17.00
N LYS A 223 -0.77 11.54 16.29
CA LYS A 223 -2.21 11.36 16.47
C LYS A 223 -2.49 11.02 17.94
N PRO A 224 -3.49 11.66 18.60
CA PRO A 224 -3.96 11.24 19.91
C PRO A 224 -4.33 9.75 19.91
N ARG A 225 -3.81 8.99 20.88
CA ARG A 225 -4.08 7.55 20.97
C ARG A 225 -5.56 7.31 21.27
N LYS A 226 -6.17 6.37 20.55
CA LYS A 226 -7.48 5.80 20.85
C LYS A 226 -7.32 4.30 21.10
N THR A 227 -8.18 3.73 21.93
CA THR A 227 -8.28 2.27 22.10
C THR A 227 -8.59 1.63 20.75
N ILE A 228 -7.78 0.65 20.34
CA ILE A 228 -8.00 -0.09 19.10
C ILE A 228 -8.97 -1.24 19.41
N PRO A 229 -10.14 -1.32 18.74
CA PRO A 229 -11.08 -2.40 18.97
C PRO A 229 -10.47 -3.76 18.56
N GLN A 230 -10.79 -4.81 19.31
CA GLN A 230 -10.44 -6.19 18.97
C GLN A 230 -11.66 -6.90 18.37
N ARG A 231 -11.43 -7.65 17.29
CA ARG A 231 -12.41 -8.51 16.63
C ARG A 231 -11.88 -9.93 16.61
N ARG A 232 -12.77 -10.92 16.61
CA ARG A 232 -12.44 -12.34 16.45
C ARG A 232 -13.16 -12.90 15.23
N THR A 233 -12.56 -13.88 14.57
CA THR A 233 -13.18 -14.67 13.51
C THR A 233 -12.59 -16.08 13.50
N LEU A 234 -13.40 -17.06 13.11
CA LEU A 234 -12.97 -18.43 12.85
C LEU A 234 -12.76 -18.61 11.35
N MET A 235 -11.63 -19.20 10.96
CA MET A 235 -11.31 -19.49 9.55
C MET A 235 -11.10 -20.99 9.35
N PRO A 236 -12.12 -21.74 8.88
CA PRO A 236 -11.94 -23.15 8.56
C PRO A 236 -11.25 -23.30 7.19
N MET A 237 -10.24 -24.16 7.15
CA MET A 237 -9.53 -24.61 5.96
C MET A 237 -10.08 -25.99 5.60
N LEU A 238 -11.09 -26.01 4.75
CA LEU A 238 -11.62 -27.26 4.20
C LEU A 238 -10.59 -27.84 3.23
N THR A 239 -10.06 -29.02 3.53
CA THR A 239 -9.07 -29.71 2.69
C THR A 239 -9.68 -30.97 2.08
N ASN A 240 -9.58 -31.10 0.76
CA ASN A 240 -10.00 -32.32 0.07
C ASN A 240 -8.93 -33.44 0.21
N GLY A 241 -9.21 -34.61 -0.39
CA GLY A 241 -8.29 -35.75 -0.37
C GLY A 241 -6.99 -35.56 -1.13
N GLU A 242 -6.89 -34.52 -1.96
CA GLU A 242 -5.67 -34.14 -2.71
C GLU A 242 -4.84 -33.08 -1.98
N GLY A 243 -5.25 -32.67 -0.76
CA GLY A 243 -4.60 -31.61 0.00
C GLY A 243 -4.86 -30.19 -0.54
N ALA A 244 -5.81 -30.01 -1.46
CA ALA A 244 -6.23 -28.69 -1.92
C ALA A 244 -7.18 -28.04 -0.91
N ILE A 245 -7.07 -26.72 -0.74
CA ILE A 245 -7.86 -25.94 0.24
C ILE A 245 -8.95 -25.14 -0.47
N LEU A 246 -10.18 -25.20 0.02
CA LEU A 246 -11.29 -24.40 -0.51
C LEU A 246 -11.11 -22.91 -0.18
N LEU A 247 -11.06 -22.07 -1.21
CA LEU A 247 -11.00 -20.62 -1.10
C LEU A 247 -12.19 -19.96 -1.77
N TYR A 248 -12.55 -18.77 -1.29
CA TYR A 248 -13.63 -17.94 -1.82
C TYR A 248 -13.08 -16.59 -2.28
N ARG A 249 -13.65 -16.04 -3.35
CA ARG A 249 -13.41 -14.67 -3.75
C ARG A 249 -14.20 -13.73 -2.84
N ARG A 250 -13.52 -12.83 -2.15
CA ARG A 250 -14.17 -11.83 -1.28
C ARG A 250 -14.94 -10.81 -2.14
N PRO A 251 -16.07 -10.27 -1.65
CA PRO A 251 -16.75 -9.15 -2.30
C PRO A 251 -15.79 -8.00 -2.59
N SER A 252 -16.01 -7.22 -3.65
CA SER A 252 -15.06 -6.15 -4.07
C SER A 252 -14.85 -5.07 -3.00
N THR A 253 -15.82 -4.87 -2.11
CA THR A 253 -15.78 -3.93 -0.99
C THR A 253 -15.63 -4.64 0.36
N GLY A 254 -15.01 -3.98 1.33
CA GLY A 254 -14.85 -4.50 2.69
C GLY A 254 -13.45 -5.05 2.97
N LEU A 255 -13.34 -5.88 4.02
CA LEU A 255 -12.07 -6.45 4.44
C LEU A 255 -11.50 -7.36 3.34
N TRP A 256 -10.27 -7.09 2.91
CA TRP A 256 -9.60 -7.84 1.83
C TRP A 256 -10.42 -7.96 0.54
N GLY A 257 -11.26 -6.96 0.23
CA GLY A 257 -12.21 -7.11 -0.87
C GLY A 257 -11.55 -7.52 -2.19
N GLY A 258 -12.22 -8.37 -2.98
CA GLY A 258 -11.72 -8.94 -4.23
C GLY A 258 -10.54 -9.91 -4.13
N LEU A 259 -9.96 -10.12 -2.94
CA LEU A 259 -8.92 -11.14 -2.74
C LEU A 259 -9.55 -12.51 -2.47
N TRP A 260 -8.79 -13.55 -2.77
CA TRP A 260 -9.11 -14.91 -2.38
C TRP A 260 -8.79 -15.11 -0.89
N SER A 261 -9.74 -15.69 -0.16
CA SER A 261 -9.66 -15.86 1.29
C SER A 261 -10.29 -17.18 1.71
N LEU A 262 -9.95 -17.59 2.94
CA LEU A 262 -10.69 -18.62 3.65
C LEU A 262 -12.10 -18.10 4.00
N PRO A 263 -13.09 -19.00 4.11
CA PRO A 263 -14.37 -18.67 4.71
C PRO A 263 -14.17 -18.14 6.14
N GLU A 264 -15.10 -17.30 6.59
CA GLU A 264 -15.10 -16.70 7.92
C GLU A 264 -16.41 -17.10 8.60
N LEU A 265 -16.30 -17.68 9.79
CA LEU A 265 -17.44 -18.10 10.62
C LEU A 265 -17.35 -17.43 12.00
N ASP A 266 -18.50 -17.28 12.64
CA ASP A 266 -18.58 -16.84 14.03
C ASP A 266 -18.47 -18.04 15.01
N ASP A 267 -18.98 -19.20 14.59
CA ASP A 267 -18.99 -20.45 15.35
C ASP A 267 -18.53 -21.64 14.49
N LEU A 268 -17.85 -22.62 15.10
CA LEU A 268 -17.40 -23.84 14.42
C LEU A 268 -18.58 -24.73 13.99
N ASN A 269 -19.72 -24.63 14.68
CA ASN A 269 -20.94 -25.37 14.34
C ASN A 269 -21.46 -25.04 12.92
N ASP A 270 -21.11 -23.86 12.38
CA ASP A 270 -21.52 -23.45 11.03
C ASP A 270 -20.72 -24.14 9.92
N VAL A 271 -19.65 -24.88 10.26
CA VAL A 271 -18.84 -25.63 9.27
C VAL A 271 -19.66 -26.69 8.54
N GLU A 272 -20.59 -27.36 9.22
CA GLU A 272 -21.43 -28.39 8.57
C GLU A 272 -22.32 -27.77 7.49
N HIS A 273 -22.90 -26.60 7.78
CA HIS A 273 -23.71 -25.87 6.82
C HIS A 273 -22.87 -25.41 5.62
N LEU A 274 -21.67 -24.88 5.87
CA LEU A 274 -20.73 -24.49 4.82
C LEU A 274 -20.33 -25.69 3.94
N ALA A 275 -20.00 -26.82 4.54
CA ALA A 275 -19.64 -28.04 3.80
C ALA A 275 -20.81 -28.53 2.94
N LEU A 276 -22.04 -28.49 3.46
CA LEU A 276 -23.24 -28.90 2.74
C LEU A 276 -23.49 -28.07 1.48
N GLN A 277 -23.22 -26.75 1.51
CA GLN A 277 -23.32 -25.86 0.34
C GLN A 277 -22.46 -26.34 -0.84
N HIS A 278 -21.34 -27.00 -0.55
CA HIS A 278 -20.43 -27.55 -1.56
C HIS A 278 -20.59 -29.06 -1.75
N SER A 279 -21.67 -29.66 -1.21
CA SER A 279 -21.88 -31.12 -1.23
C SER A 279 -20.69 -31.88 -0.64
N LEU A 280 -20.13 -31.36 0.46
CA LEU A 280 -19.02 -31.94 1.19
C LEU A 280 -19.51 -32.56 2.49
N LYS A 281 -18.88 -33.67 2.90
CA LYS A 281 -19.05 -34.24 4.23
C LYS A 281 -17.86 -33.86 5.09
N VAL A 282 -18.14 -33.23 6.23
CA VAL A 282 -17.14 -32.87 7.24
C VAL A 282 -16.54 -34.15 7.83
N GLY A 283 -15.21 -34.21 7.86
CA GLY A 283 -14.42 -35.26 8.48
C GLY A 283 -13.71 -34.76 9.73
N THR A 284 -12.46 -35.17 9.90
CA THR A 284 -11.64 -34.80 11.07
C THR A 284 -11.34 -33.31 11.09
N GLN A 285 -11.54 -32.69 12.25
CA GLN A 285 -11.29 -31.27 12.51
C GLN A 285 -10.11 -31.11 13.46
N HIS A 286 -9.13 -30.30 13.09
CA HIS A 286 -7.93 -30.04 13.87
C HIS A 286 -7.79 -28.54 14.17
N PRO A 287 -7.79 -28.12 15.44
CA PRO A 287 -7.52 -26.73 15.79
C PRO A 287 -6.07 -26.38 15.47
N MET A 288 -5.85 -25.17 14.98
CA MET A 288 -4.51 -24.66 14.68
C MET A 288 -4.15 -23.45 15.56
N PRO A 289 -2.86 -23.15 15.77
CA PRO A 289 -2.45 -21.98 16.55
C PRO A 289 -3.05 -20.68 16.01
N GLY A 290 -3.65 -19.89 16.90
CA GLY A 290 -4.27 -18.61 16.57
C GLY A 290 -3.30 -17.60 15.94
N LEU A 291 -3.85 -16.72 15.10
CA LEU A 291 -3.10 -15.69 14.39
C LEU A 291 -3.72 -14.31 14.64
N THR A 292 -2.96 -13.38 15.20
CA THR A 292 -3.40 -11.98 15.33
C THR A 292 -2.88 -11.16 14.15
N HIS A 293 -3.79 -10.51 13.43
CA HIS A 293 -3.48 -9.56 12.37
C HIS A 293 -3.90 -8.14 12.78
N THR A 294 -2.98 -7.18 12.72
CA THR A 294 -3.25 -5.79 13.13
C THR A 294 -3.51 -4.92 11.91
N PHE A 295 -4.70 -4.32 11.86
CA PHE A 295 -5.05 -3.24 10.94
C PHE A 295 -4.84 -1.88 11.63
N SER A 296 -4.79 -0.80 10.85
CA SER A 296 -4.64 0.55 11.40
C SER A 296 -5.80 1.01 12.30
N HIS A 297 -6.95 0.34 12.24
CA HIS A 297 -8.19 0.73 12.92
C HIS A 297 -8.82 -0.37 13.80
N PHE A 298 -8.32 -1.61 13.76
CA PHE A 298 -8.72 -2.71 14.64
C PHE A 298 -7.67 -3.83 14.63
N GLN A 299 -7.74 -4.75 15.59
CA GLN A 299 -6.98 -6.01 15.56
C GLN A 299 -7.94 -7.18 15.34
N LEU A 300 -7.55 -8.11 14.47
CA LEU A 300 -8.30 -9.33 14.19
C LEU A 300 -7.56 -10.52 14.79
N ALA A 301 -8.17 -11.17 15.78
CA ALA A 301 -7.76 -12.48 16.25
C ALA A 301 -8.42 -13.55 15.38
N ILE A 302 -7.60 -14.32 14.66
CA ILE A 302 -8.04 -15.38 13.77
C ILE A 302 -7.86 -16.71 14.49
N GLU A 303 -8.91 -17.51 14.49
CA GLU A 303 -8.91 -18.89 14.97
C GLU A 303 -8.98 -19.86 13.79
N PRO A 304 -7.84 -20.42 13.36
CA PRO A 304 -7.80 -21.32 12.23
C PRO A 304 -8.13 -22.77 12.62
N TRP A 305 -8.85 -23.46 11.75
CA TRP A 305 -9.14 -24.89 11.86
C TRP A 305 -8.82 -25.59 10.55
N LEU A 306 -8.11 -26.72 10.58
CA LEU A 306 -7.91 -27.57 9.41
C LEU A 306 -8.95 -28.70 9.43
N ILE A 307 -9.75 -28.80 8.37
CA ILE A 307 -10.92 -29.68 8.35
C ILE A 307 -10.86 -30.54 7.09
N HIS A 308 -10.64 -31.84 7.28
CA HIS A 308 -10.70 -32.78 6.17
C HIS A 308 -12.14 -32.97 5.73
N VAL A 309 -12.38 -32.88 4.43
CA VAL A 309 -13.70 -33.08 3.84
C VAL A 309 -13.64 -34.20 2.81
N LYS A 310 -14.76 -34.90 2.65
CA LYS A 310 -14.96 -35.89 1.59
C LYS A 310 -16.01 -35.37 0.62
N GLU A 311 -15.71 -35.45 -0.67
CA GLU A 311 -16.68 -35.14 -1.71
C GLU A 311 -17.88 -36.09 -1.62
N ALA A 312 -19.08 -35.52 -1.60
CA ALA A 312 -20.32 -36.29 -1.73
C ALA A 312 -20.88 -36.22 -3.17
N GLY A 313 -20.16 -35.59 -4.12
CA GLY A 313 -20.51 -35.49 -5.53
C GLY A 313 -19.47 -34.68 -6.34
N HIS A 314 -19.58 -34.70 -7.68
CA HIS A 314 -18.73 -33.90 -8.57
C HIS A 314 -19.28 -32.48 -8.72
N HIS A 315 -18.44 -31.47 -8.50
CA HIS A 315 -18.75 -30.06 -8.77
C HIS A 315 -17.78 -29.47 -9.78
N VAL A 316 -18.30 -28.53 -10.58
CA VAL A 316 -17.49 -27.68 -11.45
C VAL A 316 -17.19 -26.40 -10.67
N ALA A 317 -15.93 -25.95 -10.67
CA ALA A 317 -15.55 -24.71 -10.00
C ALA A 317 -16.41 -23.54 -10.51
N GLU A 318 -17.03 -22.80 -9.58
CA GLU A 318 -17.77 -21.58 -9.90
C GLU A 318 -16.86 -20.35 -9.77
N ALA A 319 -17.28 -19.21 -10.32
CA ALA A 319 -16.46 -18.00 -10.36
C ALA A 319 -16.07 -17.45 -8.95
N ASP A 320 -16.80 -17.82 -7.90
CA ASP A 320 -16.68 -17.24 -6.57
C ASP A 320 -15.95 -18.15 -5.55
N TRP A 321 -15.61 -19.39 -5.91
CA TRP A 321 -14.85 -20.31 -5.06
C TRP A 321 -14.01 -21.31 -5.87
N LEU A 322 -12.90 -21.79 -5.31
CA LEU A 322 -12.04 -22.78 -5.97
C LEU A 322 -11.29 -23.67 -4.97
N TRP A 323 -10.80 -24.81 -5.47
CA TRP A 323 -9.81 -25.63 -4.80
C TRP A 323 -8.40 -25.10 -5.08
N TYR A 324 -7.78 -24.52 -4.06
CA TYR A 324 -6.42 -23.99 -4.13
C TYR A 324 -5.42 -25.11 -3.88
N ASN A 325 -4.77 -25.56 -4.94
CA ASN A 325 -3.74 -26.59 -4.85
C ASN A 325 -2.48 -26.02 -4.17
N LEU A 326 -2.11 -26.56 -3.01
CA LEU A 326 -0.94 -26.10 -2.25
C LEU A 326 0.40 -26.47 -2.92
N ALA A 327 0.45 -27.57 -3.68
CA ALA A 327 1.63 -28.05 -4.37
C ALA A 327 1.90 -27.27 -5.69
N THR A 328 0.85 -26.94 -6.43
CA THR A 328 0.90 -26.12 -7.66
C THR A 328 -0.01 -24.90 -7.51
N PRO A 329 0.40 -23.89 -6.73
CA PRO A 329 -0.46 -22.76 -6.39
C PRO A 329 -0.83 -21.92 -7.61
N PRO A 330 -2.13 -21.72 -7.90
CA PRO A 330 -2.56 -20.81 -8.96
C PRO A 330 -2.16 -19.36 -8.63
N ARG A 331 -2.02 -18.54 -9.67
CA ARG A 331 -1.63 -17.12 -9.54
C ARG A 331 -2.80 -16.25 -9.07
N LEU A 332 -3.10 -16.31 -7.77
CA LEU A 332 -4.21 -15.58 -7.16
C LEU A 332 -3.75 -14.47 -6.21
N GLY A 333 -4.54 -13.40 -6.10
CA GLY A 333 -4.36 -12.36 -5.08
C GLY A 333 -4.84 -12.84 -3.70
N LEU A 334 -3.93 -13.02 -2.75
CA LEU A 334 -4.22 -13.51 -1.39
C LEU A 334 -3.97 -12.43 -0.32
N ALA A 335 -4.79 -12.45 0.73
CA ALA A 335 -4.52 -11.68 1.94
C ALA A 335 -3.28 -12.24 2.67
N ALA A 336 -2.48 -11.35 3.28
CA ALA A 336 -1.27 -11.74 4.02
C ALA A 336 -1.51 -12.81 5.12
N PRO A 337 -2.53 -12.70 5.99
CA PRO A 337 -2.80 -13.76 6.97
C PRO A 337 -3.22 -15.07 6.32
N VAL A 338 -4.02 -15.05 5.25
CA VAL A 338 -4.43 -16.26 4.50
C VAL A 338 -3.21 -16.96 3.91
N LYS A 339 -2.28 -16.23 3.28
CA LYS A 339 -1.02 -16.82 2.77
C LYS A 339 -0.21 -17.51 3.87
N LYS A 340 -0.20 -16.94 5.08
CA LYS A 340 0.48 -17.54 6.24
C LYS A 340 -0.24 -18.81 6.72
N LEU A 341 -1.57 -18.80 6.78
CA LEU A 341 -2.37 -19.96 7.15
C LEU A 341 -2.24 -21.10 6.16
N LEU A 342 -2.30 -20.82 4.85
CA LEU A 342 -2.10 -21.83 3.81
C LEU A 342 -0.71 -22.48 3.89
N LYS A 343 0.32 -21.70 4.21
CA LYS A 343 1.66 -22.24 4.46
C LYS A 343 1.66 -23.19 5.66
N HIS A 344 1.08 -22.79 6.79
CA HIS A 344 0.99 -23.65 7.97
C HIS A 344 0.17 -24.94 7.70
N ALA A 345 -0.89 -24.84 6.90
CA ALA A 345 -1.68 -26.00 6.49
C ALA A 345 -0.85 -26.97 5.63
N ALA A 346 -0.07 -26.46 4.67
CA ALA A 346 0.85 -27.28 3.88
C ALA A 346 1.87 -28.00 4.76
N ASP A 347 2.48 -27.30 5.72
CA ASP A 347 3.45 -27.88 6.65
C ASP A 347 2.83 -29.03 7.49
N LEU A 348 1.57 -28.88 7.93
CA LEU A 348 0.83 -29.92 8.67
C LEU A 348 0.45 -31.12 7.82
N LEU A 349 -0.07 -30.88 6.60
CA LEU A 349 -0.48 -31.96 5.69
C LEU A 349 0.73 -32.83 5.30
N ASN A 350 1.87 -32.20 5.00
CA ASN A 350 3.11 -32.92 4.68
C ASN A 350 3.65 -33.73 5.88
N ALA A 351 3.50 -33.22 7.11
CA ALA A 351 3.92 -33.93 8.32
C ALA A 351 3.04 -35.16 8.61
N GLY A 352 1.75 -35.10 8.28
CA GLY A 352 0.79 -36.19 8.44
C GLY A 352 0.96 -37.34 7.44
N GLU A 353 1.49 -37.08 6.24
CA GLU A 353 1.81 -38.12 5.24
C GLU A 353 3.11 -38.89 5.55
N SER A 354 3.93 -38.39 6.49
CA SER A 354 5.20 -38.99 6.91
C SER A 354 5.08 -39.89 8.15
N SER A 355 3.86 -40.12 8.65
CA SER A 355 3.52 -40.96 9.81
C SER A 355 2.60 -42.09 9.40
#